data_AF-A0A962Q577-F1
#
_entry.id   AF-A0A962Q577-F1
#
_cell.length_a   1.000
_cell.length_b   1.000
_cell.length_c   1.000
_cell.angle_alpha   90.00
_cell.angle_beta   90.00
_cell.angle_gamma   90.00
#
_symmetry.space_group_name_H-M   'P 1'
#
loop_
_entity.id
_entity.type
_entity.pdbx_description
1 polymer ?
#
loop_
_entity_poly.entity_id
_entity_poly.type
_entity_poly.pdbx_seq_one_letter_code
_entity_poly.pdbx_strand_id
1 'polypeptide(L)'
;MSNDVETVKFDADELVQQAQEQAGFSDFGWLPYREGLEVLLETYDRNVKDPAGRRRCRDRVLSLLATRLRCENAFATMPGIAEQEIVAPVFITGLPRSGTSALLNLMERAPGYRGVLQWEVQFPDPWPGSQPGDEDPRYQPLKKALKS
;
A
#
# COMPACT_ATOMS: atom_id res chain seq x y z
N MET A 1 -21.90 28.50 -16.09
CA MET A 1 -21.95 27.24 -15.33
C MET A 1 -20.73 27.24 -14.43
N SER A 2 -20.93 27.60 -13.15
CA SER A 2 -19.86 27.65 -12.16
C SER A 2 -19.50 26.20 -11.82
N ASN A 3 -18.38 25.70 -12.36
CA ASN A 3 -17.78 24.48 -11.83
C ASN A 3 -17.12 24.89 -10.52
N ASP A 4 -17.83 24.74 -9.40
CA ASP A 4 -17.20 24.67 -8.10
C ASP A 4 -16.26 23.47 -8.14
N VAL A 5 -14.97 23.74 -8.37
CA VAL A 5 -13.93 22.75 -8.17
C VAL A 5 -13.90 22.52 -6.67
N GLU A 6 -14.62 21.50 -6.23
CA GLU A 6 -14.62 21.05 -4.85
C GLU A 6 -13.17 20.98 -4.37
N THR A 7 -12.85 21.85 -3.40
CA THR A 7 -11.48 22.02 -2.94
C THR A 7 -11.12 20.77 -2.16
N VAL A 8 -10.23 19.96 -2.72
CA VAL A 8 -9.75 18.71 -2.09
C VAL A 8 -9.20 19.05 -0.71
N LYS A 9 -9.87 18.58 0.35
CA LYS A 9 -9.47 18.76 1.74
C LYS A 9 -8.55 17.62 2.18
N PHE A 10 -7.53 17.94 2.97
CA PHE A 10 -6.67 16.96 3.65
C PHE A 10 -7.05 16.92 5.13
N ASP A 11 -8.00 16.05 5.46
CA ASP A 11 -8.54 15.87 6.81
C ASP A 11 -8.36 14.41 7.23
N ALA A 12 -7.67 14.19 8.35
CA ALA A 12 -7.30 12.85 8.79
C ALA A 12 -8.52 12.04 9.22
N ASP A 13 -9.47 12.64 9.93
CA ASP A 13 -10.67 11.95 10.42
C ASP A 13 -11.57 11.55 9.24
N GLU A 14 -11.76 12.46 8.28
CA GLU A 14 -12.54 12.18 7.07
C GLU A 14 -11.93 11.03 6.24
N LEU A 15 -10.61 11.02 6.07
CA LEU A 15 -9.92 9.97 5.33
C LEU A 15 -9.91 8.63 6.06
N VAL A 16 -9.79 8.65 7.39
CA VAL A 16 -9.90 7.44 8.21
C VAL A 16 -11.31 6.86 8.09
N GLN A 17 -12.35 7.68 8.24
CA GLN A 17 -13.73 7.23 8.11
C GLN A 17 -14.00 6.65 6.71
N GLN A 18 -13.61 7.35 5.64
CA GLN A 18 -13.80 6.85 4.28
C GLN A 18 -13.02 5.55 4.03
N ALA A 19 -11.83 5.41 4.60
CA ALA A 19 -11.06 4.17 4.49
C ALA A 19 -11.77 3.00 5.18
N GLN A 20 -12.38 3.25 6.35
CA GLN A 20 -13.17 2.25 7.08
C GLN A 20 -14.40 1.83 6.27
N GLU A 21 -15.11 2.79 5.68
CA GLU A 21 -16.26 2.52 4.80
C GLU A 21 -15.86 1.70 3.56
N GLN A 22 -14.72 2.03 2.94
CA GLN A 22 -14.21 1.31 1.76
C GLN A 22 -13.71 -0.09 2.08
N ALA A 23 -13.06 -0.28 3.23
CA ALA A 23 -12.47 -1.55 3.62
C ALA A 23 -13.47 -2.47 4.34
N GLY A 24 -14.48 -1.91 5.00
CA GLY A 24 -15.42 -2.64 5.87
C GLY A 24 -14.86 -2.99 7.25
N PHE A 25 -13.70 -2.42 7.63
CA PHE A 25 -13.02 -2.70 8.89
C PHE A 25 -12.61 -1.40 9.60
N SER A 26 -12.40 -1.45 10.91
CA SER A 26 -12.05 -0.28 11.73
C SER A 26 -10.75 -0.41 12.49
N ASP A 27 -10.13 -1.59 12.53
CA ASP A 27 -8.89 -1.85 13.25
C ASP A 27 -7.67 -1.58 12.37
N PHE A 28 -6.91 -0.54 12.70
CA PHE A 28 -5.67 -0.16 12.03
C PHE A 28 -4.43 -0.83 12.63
N GLY A 29 -4.59 -1.77 13.56
CA GLY A 29 -3.51 -2.49 14.22
C GLY A 29 -2.79 -1.64 15.28
N TRP A 30 -1.75 -2.23 15.87
CA TRP A 30 -1.07 -1.68 17.05
C TRP A 30 -0.01 -0.60 16.73
N LEU A 31 0.50 -0.56 15.50
CA LEU A 31 1.55 0.39 15.12
C LEU A 31 0.98 1.82 15.02
N PRO A 32 1.71 2.83 15.53
CA PRO A 32 1.31 4.22 15.36
C PRO A 32 1.22 4.59 13.88
N TYR A 33 0.06 5.07 13.43
CA TYR A 33 -0.14 5.54 12.06
C TYR A 33 -0.66 6.99 12.00
N ARG A 34 -1.34 7.44 13.07
CA ARG A 34 -2.11 8.68 13.08
C ARG A 34 -1.23 9.94 13.00
N GLU A 35 -0.17 10.01 13.81
CA GLU A 35 0.76 11.15 13.81
C GLU A 35 1.42 11.35 12.44
N GLY A 36 1.94 10.27 11.84
CA GLY A 36 2.55 10.32 10.52
C GLY A 36 1.56 10.70 9.41
N LEU A 37 0.30 10.25 9.52
CA LEU A 37 -0.77 10.65 8.62
C LEU A 37 -1.03 12.16 8.69
N GLU A 38 -1.17 12.72 9.88
CA GLU A 38 -1.43 14.15 10.07
C GLU A 38 -0.32 15.03 9.51
N VAL A 39 0.95 14.68 9.81
CA VAL A 39 2.12 15.40 9.27
C VAL A 39 2.18 15.31 7.74
N LEU A 40 1.86 14.14 7.17
CA LEU A 40 1.83 13.95 5.72
C LEU A 40 0.74 14.82 5.06
N LEU A 41 -0.46 14.84 5.64
CA LEU A 41 -1.59 15.61 5.15
C LEU A 41 -1.33 17.12 5.24
N GLU A 42 -0.75 17.59 6.34
CA GLU A 42 -0.32 18.98 6.48
C GLU A 42 0.74 19.34 5.42
N THR A 43 1.70 18.45 5.18
CA THR A 43 2.73 18.63 4.16
C THR A 43 2.12 18.74 2.77
N TYR A 44 1.16 17.87 2.43
CA TYR A 44 0.46 17.96 1.15
C TYR A 44 -0.36 19.24 1.03
N ASP A 45 -1.06 19.64 2.08
CA ASP A 45 -1.86 20.86 2.05
C ASP A 45 -1.00 22.12 1.83
N ARG A 46 0.16 22.16 2.49
CA ARG A 46 1.12 23.25 2.38
C ARG A 46 1.78 23.32 1.00
N ASN A 47 2.13 22.18 0.40
CA ASN A 47 3.02 22.14 -0.77
C ASN A 47 2.32 21.83 -2.10
N VAL A 48 1.19 21.10 -2.09
CA VAL A 48 0.50 20.69 -3.33
C VAL A 48 -0.64 21.67 -3.64
N LYS A 49 -0.44 22.47 -4.69
CA LYS A 49 -1.36 23.56 -5.05
C LYS A 49 -2.20 23.28 -6.29
N ASP A 50 -1.75 22.38 -7.18
CA ASP A 50 -2.54 22.03 -8.36
C ASP A 50 -3.71 21.10 -7.98
N PRO A 51 -4.94 21.35 -8.45
CA PRO A 51 -6.11 20.55 -8.04
C PRO A 51 -5.99 19.06 -8.36
N ALA A 52 -5.36 18.72 -9.48
CA ALA A 52 -5.17 17.33 -9.90
C ALA A 52 -4.19 16.59 -8.99
N GLY A 53 -3.09 17.25 -8.59
CA GLY A 53 -2.11 16.75 -7.63
C GLY A 53 -2.72 16.53 -6.25
N ARG A 54 -3.53 17.49 -5.77
CA ARG A 54 -4.24 17.33 -4.50
C ARG A 54 -5.13 16.10 -4.51
N ARG A 55 -5.91 15.91 -5.58
CA ARG A 55 -6.77 14.72 -5.75
C ARG A 55 -5.95 13.42 -5.73
N ARG A 56 -4.87 13.34 -6.53
CA ARG A 56 -3.98 12.17 -6.55
C ARG A 56 -3.38 11.85 -5.17
N CYS A 57 -2.92 12.87 -4.44
CA CYS A 57 -2.39 12.70 -3.08
C CYS A 57 -3.46 12.18 -2.12
N ARG A 58 -4.67 12.74 -2.16
CA ARG A 58 -5.79 12.30 -1.31
C ARG A 58 -6.18 10.86 -1.61
N ASP A 59 -6.35 10.52 -2.89
CA ASP A 59 -6.72 9.17 -3.33
C ASP A 59 -5.64 8.15 -2.93
N ARG A 60 -4.36 8.54 -3.01
CA ARG A 60 -3.23 7.71 -2.58
C ARG A 60 -3.29 7.40 -1.08
N VAL A 61 -3.54 8.40 -0.23
CA VAL A 61 -3.64 8.23 1.23
C VAL A 61 -4.84 7.36 1.58
N LEU A 62 -6.00 7.62 0.97
CA LEU A 62 -7.21 6.83 1.18
C LEU A 62 -6.99 5.36 0.83
N SER A 63 -6.38 5.09 -0.34
CA SER A 63 -6.02 3.73 -0.74
C SER A 63 -5.05 3.06 0.23
N LEU A 64 -4.05 3.77 0.76
CA LEU A 64 -3.11 3.23 1.75
C LEU A 64 -3.80 2.86 3.07
N LEU A 65 -4.68 3.72 3.56
CA LEU A 65 -5.44 3.47 4.80
C LEU A 65 -6.37 2.27 4.63
N ALA A 66 -7.10 2.18 3.52
CA ALA A 66 -7.97 1.05 3.23
C ALA A 66 -7.18 -0.27 3.07
N THR A 67 -6.01 -0.23 2.42
CA THR A 67 -5.12 -1.40 2.33
C THR A 67 -4.61 -1.82 3.70
N ARG A 68 -4.20 -0.87 4.57
CA ARG A 68 -3.78 -1.18 5.94
C ARG A 68 -4.89 -1.92 6.70
N LEU A 69 -6.12 -1.42 6.67
CA LEU A 69 -7.28 -2.09 7.30
C LEU A 69 -7.49 -3.52 6.78
N ARG A 70 -7.36 -3.75 5.47
CA ARG A 70 -7.49 -5.10 4.90
C ARG A 70 -6.34 -6.02 5.31
N CYS A 71 -5.11 -5.51 5.40
CA CYS A 71 -3.96 -6.26 5.92
C CYS A 71 -4.16 -6.67 7.39
N GLU A 72 -4.58 -5.74 8.25
CA GLU A 72 -4.81 -6.03 9.68
C GLU A 72 -5.94 -7.05 9.86
N ASN A 73 -7.03 -6.91 9.10
CA ASN A 73 -8.08 -7.94 9.09
C ASN A 73 -7.55 -9.30 8.62
N ALA A 74 -6.69 -9.34 7.60
CA ALA A 74 -6.09 -10.60 7.13
C ALA A 74 -5.22 -11.24 8.23
N PHE A 75 -4.38 -10.46 8.91
CA PHE A 75 -3.59 -10.96 10.05
C PHE A 75 -4.47 -11.51 11.18
N ALA A 76 -5.61 -10.89 11.44
CA ALA A 76 -6.53 -11.32 12.51
C ALA A 76 -7.37 -12.57 12.15
N THR A 77 -7.65 -12.79 10.85
CA THR A 77 -8.66 -13.78 10.42
C THR A 77 -8.10 -14.95 9.64
N MET A 78 -6.91 -14.82 9.05
CA MET A 78 -6.30 -15.88 8.24
C MET A 78 -5.28 -16.66 9.07
N PRO A 79 -5.59 -17.91 9.48
CA PRO A 79 -4.66 -18.72 10.24
C PRO A 79 -3.41 -19.02 9.41
N GLY A 80 -2.28 -19.19 10.09
CA GLY A 80 -1.00 -19.52 9.47
C GLY A 80 -0.14 -18.33 9.02
N ILE A 81 -0.71 -17.11 8.85
CA ILE A 81 0.12 -15.93 8.52
C ILE A 81 1.07 -15.58 9.67
N ALA A 82 0.55 -15.54 10.90
CA ALA A 82 1.33 -15.24 12.10
C ALA A 82 2.33 -16.36 12.46
N GLU A 83 2.15 -17.56 11.90
CA GLU A 83 3.01 -18.74 12.12
C GLU A 83 4.16 -18.82 11.11
N GLN A 84 4.14 -18.01 10.04
CA GLN A 84 5.23 -18.01 9.06
C GLN A 84 6.51 -17.45 9.68
N GLU A 85 7.57 -18.26 9.70
CA GLU A 85 8.89 -17.82 10.13
C GLU A 85 9.70 -17.21 8.97
N ILE A 86 10.13 -15.96 9.13
CA ILE A 86 11.06 -15.31 8.20
C ILE A 86 12.50 -15.60 8.67
N VAL A 87 13.11 -16.63 8.10
CA VAL A 87 14.48 -17.06 8.46
C VAL A 87 15.52 -16.32 7.62
N ALA A 88 16.52 -15.74 8.27
CA ALA A 88 17.69 -15.10 7.65
C ALA A 88 17.35 -14.09 6.51
N PRO A 89 16.50 -13.07 6.75
CA PRO A 89 16.16 -12.07 5.73
C PRO A 89 17.39 -11.24 5.33
N VAL A 90 17.53 -10.97 4.04
CA VAL A 90 18.57 -10.08 3.48
C VAL A 90 17.94 -8.76 3.09
N PHE A 91 18.45 -7.66 3.66
CA PHE A 91 18.03 -6.31 3.32
C PHE A 91 19.07 -5.64 2.42
N ILE A 92 18.66 -5.23 1.22
CA ILE A 92 19.51 -4.46 0.30
C ILE A 92 19.17 -2.99 0.50
N THR A 93 20.14 -2.21 0.97
CA THR A 93 20.00 -0.77 1.20
C THR A 93 21.13 0.00 0.53
N GLY A 94 20.93 1.30 0.29
CA GLY A 94 21.91 2.15 -0.36
C GLY A 94 21.27 3.43 -0.89
N LEU A 95 22.11 4.36 -1.37
CA LEU A 95 21.64 5.59 -1.99
C LEU A 95 20.87 5.28 -3.29
N PRO A 96 19.95 6.17 -3.71
CA PRO A 96 19.39 6.10 -5.05
C PRO A 96 20.52 6.02 -6.07
N ARG A 97 20.39 5.09 -7.03
CA ARG A 97 21.37 4.87 -8.12
C ARG A 97 22.71 4.24 -7.72
N SER A 98 22.80 3.57 -6.56
CA SER A 98 24.01 2.84 -6.14
C SER A 98 24.04 1.35 -6.56
N GLY A 99 23.21 0.93 -7.52
CA GLY A 99 23.16 -0.46 -7.99
C GLY A 99 22.33 -1.43 -7.13
N THR A 100 21.60 -0.95 -6.11
CA THR A 100 20.74 -1.79 -5.26
C THR A 100 19.72 -2.61 -6.05
N SER A 101 19.12 -2.03 -7.10
CA SER A 101 18.20 -2.76 -7.98
C SER A 101 18.88 -3.89 -8.75
N ALA A 102 20.13 -3.70 -9.20
CA ALA A 102 20.87 -4.74 -9.90
C ALA A 102 21.22 -5.89 -8.96
N LEU A 103 21.62 -5.57 -7.72
CA LEU A 103 21.90 -6.57 -6.69
C LEU A 103 20.63 -7.34 -6.31
N LEU A 104 19.49 -6.68 -6.13
CA LEU A 104 18.21 -7.34 -5.86
C LEU A 104 17.87 -8.35 -6.97
N ASN A 105 17.92 -7.92 -8.23
CA ASN A 105 17.64 -8.78 -9.39
C ASN A 105 18.61 -9.96 -9.54
N LEU A 106 19.84 -9.83 -9.03
CA LEU A 106 20.81 -10.91 -8.99
C LEU A 106 20.49 -11.90 -7.88
N MET A 107 20.19 -11.41 -6.67
CA MET A 107 19.83 -12.24 -5.52
C MET A 107 18.54 -13.02 -5.78
N GLU A 108 17.55 -12.43 -6.44
CA GLU A 108 16.29 -13.11 -6.80
C GLU A 108 16.48 -14.33 -7.73
N ARG A 109 17.62 -14.43 -8.43
CA ARG A 109 17.95 -15.60 -9.25
C ARG A 109 18.63 -16.72 -8.46
N ALA A 110 19.10 -16.44 -7.25
CA ALA A 110 19.77 -17.43 -6.42
C ALA A 110 18.74 -18.42 -5.83
N PRO A 111 19.04 -19.74 -5.81
CA PRO A 111 18.16 -20.72 -5.17
C PRO A 111 17.91 -20.39 -3.70
N GLY A 112 16.66 -20.52 -3.25
CA GLY A 112 16.27 -20.25 -1.87
C GLY A 112 16.03 -18.78 -1.53
N TYR A 113 16.23 -17.86 -2.48
CA TYR A 113 15.88 -16.45 -2.32
C TYR A 113 14.60 -16.12 -3.10
N ARG A 114 13.80 -15.23 -2.51
CA ARG A 114 12.60 -14.69 -3.13
C ARG A 114 12.47 -13.22 -2.77
N GLY A 115 12.46 -12.36 -3.78
CA GLY A 115 12.14 -10.95 -3.60
C GLY A 115 10.63 -10.72 -3.51
N VAL A 116 10.24 -9.54 -3.01
CA VAL A 116 8.84 -9.12 -3.03
C VAL A 116 8.49 -8.69 -4.45
N LEU A 117 7.45 -9.29 -5.04
CA LEU A 117 7.06 -8.98 -6.40
C LEU A 117 6.35 -7.62 -6.44
N GLN A 118 6.50 -6.87 -7.54
CA GLN A 118 5.88 -5.56 -7.69
C GLN A 118 4.37 -5.57 -7.44
N TRP A 119 3.67 -6.64 -7.85
CA TRP A 119 2.23 -6.77 -7.65
C TRP A 119 1.86 -6.97 -6.18
N GLU A 120 2.71 -7.65 -5.40
CA GLU A 120 2.53 -7.88 -3.97
C GLU A 120 2.75 -6.60 -3.18
N VAL A 121 3.67 -5.73 -3.64
CA VAL A 121 3.84 -4.39 -3.07
C VAL A 121 2.60 -3.53 -3.32
N GLN A 122 1.99 -3.66 -4.51
CA GLN A 122 0.85 -2.84 -4.89
C GLN A 122 -0.46 -3.31 -4.26
N PHE A 123 -0.60 -4.63 -4.09
CA PHE A 123 -1.78 -5.28 -3.52
C PHE A 123 -1.36 -6.29 -2.44
N PRO A 124 -0.88 -5.81 -1.28
CA PRO A 124 -0.37 -6.69 -0.21
C PRO A 124 -1.50 -7.36 0.58
N ASP A 125 -2.72 -6.83 0.50
CA ASP A 125 -3.90 -7.44 1.10
C ASP A 125 -4.42 -8.60 0.24
N PRO A 126 -4.94 -9.69 0.83
CA PRO A 126 -5.52 -10.80 0.07
C PRO A 126 -6.81 -10.38 -0.66
N TRP A 127 -7.12 -11.03 -1.78
CA TRP A 127 -8.38 -10.78 -2.48
C TRP A 127 -9.57 -11.33 -1.67
N PRO A 128 -10.71 -10.62 -1.58
CA PRO A 128 -11.87 -11.13 -0.86
C PRO A 128 -12.31 -12.52 -1.33
N GLY A 129 -12.33 -13.48 -0.39
CA GLY A 129 -12.74 -14.86 -0.65
C GLY A 129 -11.68 -15.77 -1.31
N SER A 130 -10.45 -15.29 -1.56
CA SER A 130 -9.38 -16.15 -2.07
C SER A 130 -8.82 -17.09 -0.99
N GLN A 131 -8.42 -18.29 -1.40
CA GLN A 131 -7.68 -19.25 -0.58
C GLN A 131 -6.18 -19.23 -0.90
N PRO A 132 -5.31 -19.72 0.00
CA PRO A 132 -3.89 -19.86 -0.29
C PRO A 132 -3.64 -20.70 -1.55
N GLY A 133 -2.92 -20.11 -2.50
CA GLY A 133 -2.60 -20.74 -3.80
C GLY A 133 -3.48 -20.30 -4.96
N ASP A 134 -4.58 -19.58 -4.71
CA ASP A 134 -5.41 -19.00 -5.77
C ASP A 134 -4.64 -17.90 -6.53
N GLU A 135 -4.93 -17.77 -7.83
CA GLU A 135 -4.43 -16.64 -8.62
C GLU A 135 -5.19 -15.37 -8.26
N ASP A 136 -4.46 -14.32 -7.85
CA ASP A 136 -5.06 -13.03 -7.54
C ASP A 136 -5.61 -12.36 -8.81
N PRO A 137 -6.91 -12.01 -8.87
CA PRO A 137 -7.52 -11.42 -10.07
C PRO A 137 -6.93 -10.06 -10.44
N ARG A 138 -6.23 -9.38 -9.53
CA ARG A 138 -5.54 -8.11 -9.78
C ARG A 138 -4.19 -8.29 -10.49
N TYR A 139 -3.63 -9.50 -10.50
CA TYR A 139 -2.31 -9.75 -11.07
C TYR A 139 -2.26 -9.53 -12.60
N GLN A 140 -3.17 -10.15 -13.35
CA GLN A 140 -3.15 -10.06 -14.82
C GLN A 140 -3.37 -8.63 -15.35
N PRO A 141 -4.34 -7.85 -14.83
CA PRO A 141 -4.48 -6.44 -15.19
C PRO A 141 -3.23 -5.62 -14.91
N LEU A 142 -2.60 -5.79 -13.74
CA LEU A 142 -1.39 -5.05 -13.39
C LEU A 142 -0.20 -5.43 -14.28
N LYS A 143 -0.01 -6.73 -14.53
CA LYS A 143 1.03 -7.22 -15.44
C LYS A 143 0.90 -6.62 -16.84
N LYS A 144 -0.32 -6.40 -17.32
CA LYS A 144 -0.58 -5.73 -18.60
C LYS A 144 -0.19 -4.24 -18.53
N ALA A 145 -0.56 -3.55 -17.46
CA ALA A 145 -0.25 -2.13 -17.26
C ALA A 145 1.26 -1.84 -17.09
N LEU A 146 2.04 -2.79 -16.54
CA LEU A 146 3.49 -2.64 -16.39
C LEU A 146 4.28 -2.90 -17.69
N LYS A 147 3.63 -3.46 -18.72
CA LYS A 147 4.26 -3.74 -20.03
C LYS A 147 4.01 -2.66 -21.08
N SER A 148 3.05 -1.76 -20.82
CA SER A 148 2.72 -0.60 -21.67
C SER A 148 3.53 0.62 -21.26
#